data_AF-A0A060C1I7-F1
#
_entry.id   AF-A0A060C1I7-F1
#
_cell.length_a   1.000
_cell.length_b   1.000
_cell.length_c   1.000
_cell.angle_alpha   90.00
_cell.angle_beta   90.00
_cell.angle_gamma   90.00
#
_symmetry.space_group_name_H-M   'P 1'
#
loop_
_entity.id
_entity.type
_entity.pdbx_description
1 polymer ?
#
loop_
_entity_poly.entity_id
_entity_poly.type
_entity_poly.pdbx_seq_one_letter_code
_entity_poly.pdbx_strand_id
1 'polypeptide(L)'
;RSRTVLAGQSLGGVTGLMAALYAPDTFGAVLCHSPSMWWTPDGHGRPVQLTDNGTDWVSEKVLSAPPETVRIRLCVGSLEGATVLHVQQLHRRFTRRRRREPFIHFTPVATIMRGGAAPLLMA
;
A
#
# COMPACT_ATOMS: atom_id res chain seq x y z
N ARG A 1 0.41 -11.43 19.51
CA ARG A 1 0.66 -10.88 18.15
C ARG A 1 -0.45 -11.12 17.12
N SER A 2 -1.02 -12.33 16.97
CA SER A 2 -1.93 -12.66 15.84
C SER A 2 -3.19 -11.79 15.69
N ARG A 3 -3.60 -11.10 16.77
CA ARG A 3 -4.75 -10.17 16.84
C ARG A 3 -4.34 -8.69 16.85
N THR A 4 -3.05 -8.38 16.79
CA THR A 4 -2.53 -7.00 16.77
C THR A 4 -2.38 -6.56 15.32
N VAL A 5 -3.01 -5.43 14.97
CA VAL A 5 -3.00 -4.86 13.61
C VAL A 5 -2.41 -3.46 13.66
N LEU A 6 -1.48 -3.17 12.75
CA LEU A 6 -1.03 -1.81 12.47
C LEU A 6 -1.64 -1.34 11.15
N ALA A 7 -2.31 -0.20 11.15
CA ALA A 7 -2.87 0.40 9.94
C ALA A 7 -2.22 1.77 9.70
N GLY A 8 -1.90 2.06 8.44
CA GLY A 8 -1.30 3.34 8.08
C GLY A 8 -1.58 3.73 6.64
N GLN A 9 -1.64 5.04 6.41
CA GLN A 9 -1.86 5.66 5.11
C GLN A 9 -0.65 6.50 4.70
N SER A 10 -0.32 6.58 3.40
CA SER A 10 0.83 7.38 2.92
C SER A 10 2.13 6.90 3.57
N LEU A 11 2.91 7.78 4.21
CA LEU A 11 4.11 7.39 4.95
C LEU A 11 3.81 6.37 6.06
N GLY A 12 2.62 6.43 6.69
CA GLY A 12 2.20 5.43 7.67
C GLY A 12 2.03 4.04 7.03
N GLY A 13 1.69 3.97 5.74
CA GLY A 13 1.66 2.71 4.99
C GLY A 13 3.07 2.12 4.81
N VAL A 14 4.08 2.97 4.56
CA VAL A 14 5.49 2.55 4.56
C VAL A 14 5.92 2.07 5.94
N THR A 15 5.53 2.78 7.01
CA THR A 15 5.76 2.33 8.39
C THR A 15 5.13 0.96 8.66
N GLY A 16 3.92 0.70 8.16
CA GLY A 16 3.28 -0.61 8.23
C GLY A 16 4.11 -1.72 7.60
N LEU A 17 4.65 -1.48 6.41
CA LEU A 17 5.55 -2.42 5.73
C LEU A 17 6.85 -2.65 6.50
N MET A 18 7.45 -1.60 7.06
CA MET A 18 8.65 -1.72 7.89
C MET A 18 8.36 -2.46 9.20
N ALA A 19 7.20 -2.24 9.82
CA ALA A 19 6.79 -2.97 11.02
C ALA A 19 6.62 -4.47 10.76
N ALA A 20 6.16 -4.86 9.57
CA ALA A 20 6.09 -6.26 9.18
C ALA A 20 7.48 -6.93 9.08
N LEU A 21 8.52 -6.17 8.69
CA LEU A 21 9.90 -6.66 8.64
C LEU A 21 10.56 -6.69 10.02
N TYR A 22 10.42 -5.60 10.78
CA TYR A 22 11.24 -5.34 11.96
C TYR A 22 10.55 -5.66 13.29
N ALA A 23 9.23 -5.81 13.30
CA ALA A 23 8.46 -6.14 14.50
C ALA A 23 7.46 -7.30 14.27
N PRO A 24 7.87 -8.42 13.63
CA PRO A 24 6.96 -9.52 13.31
C PRO A 24 6.37 -10.20 14.55
N ASP A 25 7.03 -10.09 15.71
CA ASP A 25 6.55 -10.61 16.99
C ASP A 25 5.54 -9.69 17.67
N THR A 26 5.45 -8.43 17.23
CA THR A 26 4.46 -7.47 17.75
C THR A 26 3.17 -7.54 16.96
N PHE A 27 3.26 -7.50 15.62
CA PHE A 27 2.10 -7.38 14.73
C PHE A 27 1.78 -8.69 14.00
N GLY A 28 0.50 -9.07 14.04
CA GLY A 28 -0.01 -10.21 13.28
C GLY A 28 -0.49 -9.83 11.88
N ALA A 29 -0.82 -8.56 11.66
CA ALA A 29 -1.17 -8.03 10.36
C ALA A 29 -0.84 -6.54 10.23
N VAL A 30 -0.64 -6.09 8.99
CA VAL A 30 -0.49 -4.68 8.63
C VAL A 30 -1.43 -4.30 7.48
N LEU A 31 -2.07 -3.14 7.59
CA LEU A 31 -2.94 -2.55 6.56
C LEU A 31 -2.26 -1.29 6.02
N CYS A 32 -1.82 -1.31 4.77
CA CYS A 32 -1.05 -0.23 4.17
C CYS A 32 -1.88 0.40 3.04
N HIS A 33 -2.40 1.60 3.29
CA HIS A 33 -3.22 2.34 2.34
C HIS A 33 -2.39 3.40 1.63
N SER A 34 -2.39 3.39 0.30
CA SER A 34 -1.65 4.35 -0.53
C SER A 34 -0.22 4.57 -0.03
N PRO A 35 0.57 3.50 0.23
CA PRO A 35 1.89 3.65 0.82
C PRO A 35 2.75 4.55 -0.06
N SER A 36 3.50 5.46 0.55
CA SER A 36 4.39 6.39 -0.15
C SER A 36 5.57 5.66 -0.80
N MET A 37 5.34 5.00 -1.93
CA MET A 37 6.35 4.20 -2.64
C MET A 37 7.52 5.04 -3.15
N TRP A 38 7.39 6.36 -3.20
CA TRP A 38 8.48 7.31 -3.47
C TRP A 38 9.47 7.48 -2.32
N TRP A 39 9.16 6.96 -1.12
CA TRP A 39 9.96 7.19 0.07
C TRP A 39 11.31 6.46 0.00
N THR A 40 12.36 7.14 0.44
CA THR A 40 13.71 6.62 0.57
C THR A 40 14.28 6.96 1.95
N PRO A 41 15.16 6.12 2.51
CA PRO A 41 15.68 6.27 3.88
C PRO A 41 16.63 7.47 4.04
N ASP A 42 17.20 7.95 2.95
CA ASP A 42 18.06 9.15 2.91
C ASP A 42 17.26 10.46 2.95
N GLY A 43 15.92 10.40 2.94
CA GLY A 43 15.04 11.57 3.01
C GLY A 43 14.93 12.38 1.71
N HIS A 44 15.58 11.93 0.64
CA HIS A 44 15.57 12.63 -0.65
C HIS A 44 14.34 12.32 -1.52
N GLY A 45 13.66 11.20 -1.28
CA GLY A 45 12.45 10.82 -2.00
C GLY A 45 11.36 11.90 -1.94
N ARG A 46 10.76 12.18 -3.09
CA ARG A 46 9.61 13.08 -3.26
C ARG A 46 8.55 12.42 -4.13
N PRO A 47 7.26 12.69 -3.89
CA PRO A 47 6.18 12.15 -4.72
C PRO A 47 6.37 12.36 -6.23
N VAL A 48 6.87 13.54 -6.63
CA VAL A 48 7.08 13.90 -8.04
C VAL A 48 8.15 13.06 -8.74
N GLN A 49 9.02 12.40 -7.98
CA GLN A 49 10.12 11.59 -8.53
C GLN A 49 9.70 10.14 -8.79
N LEU A 50 8.51 9.72 -8.35
CA LEU A 50 8.02 8.37 -8.60
C LEU A 50 7.52 8.25 -10.03
N THR A 51 8.32 7.59 -10.85
CA THR A 51 7.97 7.20 -12.21
C THR A 51 7.21 5.87 -12.20
N ASP A 52 6.61 5.50 -13.34
CA ASP A 52 5.88 4.23 -13.50
C ASP A 52 6.79 3.01 -13.75
N ASN A 53 8.11 3.24 -13.76
CA ASN A 53 9.13 2.29 -14.16
C ASN A 53 10.09 1.95 -13.00
N GLY A 54 10.71 0.77 -13.10
CA GLY A 54 11.65 0.28 -12.09
C GLY A 54 10.99 -0.32 -10.84
N THR A 55 11.81 -0.65 -9.85
CA THR A 55 11.34 -1.00 -8.50
C THR A 55 11.73 0.13 -7.55
N ASP A 56 10.79 0.57 -6.71
CA ASP A 56 11.10 1.52 -5.65
C ASP A 56 11.87 0.89 -4.48
N TRP A 57 12.51 1.75 -3.69
CA TRP A 57 13.30 1.32 -2.54
C TRP A 57 12.47 0.52 -1.51
N VAL A 58 11.22 0.92 -1.25
CA VAL A 58 10.35 0.26 -0.26
C VAL A 58 10.07 -1.18 -0.69
N SER A 59 9.71 -1.38 -1.96
CA SER A 59 9.52 -2.69 -2.57
C SER A 59 10.79 -3.53 -2.52
N GLU A 60 11.95 -2.99 -2.93
CA GLU A 60 13.23 -3.72 -2.85
C GLU A 60 13.54 -4.15 -1.41
N LYS A 61 13.39 -3.24 -0.45
CA LYS A 61 13.66 -3.51 0.96
C LYS A 61 12.77 -4.61 1.52
N VAL A 62 11.47 -4.56 1.23
CA VAL A 62 10.52 -5.53 1.76
C VAL A 62 10.66 -6.89 1.08
N LEU A 63 11.06 -6.91 -0.19
CA LEU A 63 11.24 -8.15 -0.96
C LEU A 63 12.60 -8.81 -0.73
N SER A 64 13.60 -8.09 -0.22
CA SER A 64 14.91 -8.66 0.13
C SER A 64 14.83 -9.61 1.33
N ALA A 65 13.88 -9.37 2.25
CA ALA A 65 13.61 -10.24 3.40
C ALA A 65 12.09 -10.32 3.67
N PRO A 66 11.31 -11.01 2.80
CA PRO A 66 9.85 -10.97 2.86
C PRO A 66 9.32 -11.45 4.21
N PRO A 67 8.43 -10.69 4.88
CA PRO A 67 7.84 -11.12 6.14
C PRO A 67 7.13 -12.47 6.00
N GLU A 68 7.46 -13.40 6.90
CA GLU A 68 6.97 -14.78 6.82
C GLU A 68 5.64 -15.03 7.51
N THR A 69 5.46 -14.33 8.62
CA THR A 69 4.46 -14.65 9.62
C THR A 69 3.49 -13.50 9.86
N VAL A 70 3.63 -12.39 9.13
CA VAL A 70 2.79 -11.18 9.21
C VAL A 70 1.92 -11.11 7.97
N ARG A 71 0.60 -10.94 8.15
CA ARG A 71 -0.33 -10.75 7.03
C ARG A 71 -0.24 -9.30 6.54
N ILE A 72 -0.01 -9.10 5.25
CA ILE A 72 0.11 -7.76 4.65
C ILE A 72 -1.12 -7.54 3.76
N ARG A 73 -1.84 -6.43 3.98
CA ARG A 73 -2.88 -5.95 3.07
C ARG A 73 -2.46 -4.62 2.48
N LEU A 74 -2.57 -4.51 1.17
CA LEU A 74 -2.23 -3.32 0.39
C LEU A 74 -3.50 -2.74 -0.24
N CYS A 75 -3.64 -1.42 -0.22
CA CYS A 75 -4.69 -0.68 -0.90
C CYS A 75 -4.08 0.57 -1.56
N VAL A 76 -4.63 1.01 -2.69
CA VAL A 76 -4.22 2.24 -3.40
C VAL A 76 -5.41 2.76 -4.21
N GLY A 77 -5.61 4.08 -4.23
CA GLY A 77 -6.63 4.72 -5.03
C GLY A 77 -6.29 4.66 -6.53
N SER A 78 -7.29 4.50 -7.40
CA SER A 78 -7.08 4.33 -8.84
C SER A 78 -6.49 5.56 -9.54
N LEU A 79 -6.56 6.74 -8.92
CA LEU A 79 -6.09 8.02 -9.47
C LEU A 79 -4.73 8.46 -8.90
N GLU A 80 -3.98 7.56 -8.24
CA GLU A 80 -2.70 7.89 -7.59
C GLU A 80 -1.46 7.79 -8.51
N GLY A 81 -1.68 7.80 -9.83
CA GLY A 81 -0.61 7.77 -10.84
C GLY A 81 0.32 6.56 -10.68
N ALA A 82 1.63 6.81 -10.70
CA ALA A 82 2.65 5.76 -10.59
C ALA A 82 2.53 4.89 -9.33
N THR A 83 2.02 5.43 -8.22
CA THR A 83 1.81 4.67 -6.97
C THR A 83 0.96 3.42 -7.19
N VAL A 84 -0.04 3.50 -8.09
CA VAL A 84 -0.91 2.37 -8.45
C VAL A 84 -0.08 1.19 -8.96
N LEU A 85 0.84 1.46 -9.88
CA LEU A 85 1.66 0.42 -10.50
C LEU A 85 2.62 -0.20 -9.50
N HIS A 86 3.27 0.60 -8.66
CA HIS A 86 4.18 0.12 -7.63
C HIS A 86 3.48 -0.79 -6.61
N VAL A 87 2.33 -0.38 -6.09
CA VAL A 87 1.56 -1.18 -5.13
C VAL A 87 1.06 -2.49 -5.76
N GLN A 88 0.59 -2.44 -7.02
CA GLN A 88 0.19 -3.66 -7.74
C GLN A 88 1.37 -4.60 -8.00
N GLN A 89 2.54 -4.08 -8.36
CA GLN A 89 3.75 -4.88 -8.57
C GLN A 89 4.20 -5.55 -7.27
N LEU A 90 4.26 -4.80 -6.16
CA LEU A 90 4.60 -5.34 -4.84
C LEU A 90 3.64 -6.46 -4.43
N HIS A 91 2.34 -6.23 -4.59
CA HIS A 91 1.33 -7.26 -4.35
C HIS A 91 1.60 -8.54 -5.17
N ARG A 92 1.76 -8.41 -6.50
CA ARG A 92 2.02 -9.57 -7.38
C ARG A 92 3.26 -10.35 -6.94
N ARG A 93 4.32 -9.65 -6.51
CA ARG A 93 5.55 -10.28 -6.03
C ARG A 93 5.35 -11.02 -4.70
N PHE A 94 4.53 -10.49 -3.79
CA PHE A 94 4.12 -11.22 -2.58
C PHE A 94 3.28 -12.46 -2.89
N THR A 95 2.25 -12.33 -3.73
CA THR A 95 1.33 -13.42 -4.06
C THR A 95 2.04 -14.58 -4.76
N ARG A 96 3.01 -14.29 -5.65
CA ARG A 96 3.84 -15.34 -6.26
C ARG A 96 4.67 -16.13 -5.25
N ARG A 97 5.06 -15.51 -4.13
CA ARG A 97 5.87 -16.13 -3.08
C ARG A 97 5.04 -16.80 -1.98
N ARG A 98 3.78 -16.40 -1.75
CA ARG A 98 2.92 -16.94 -0.68
C ARG A 98 1.56 -17.40 -1.21
N ARG A 99 1.31 -18.72 -1.14
CA ARG A 99 0.06 -19.38 -1.58
C ARG A 99 -1.17 -19.16 -0.67
N ARG A 100 -1.10 -18.35 0.39
CA ARG A 100 -2.23 -18.14 1.33
C ARG A 100 -2.54 -16.66 1.57
N GLU A 101 -3.63 -16.25 0.91
CA GLU A 101 -4.52 -15.07 1.02
C GLU A 101 -3.96 -13.65 1.20
N PRO A 102 -4.02 -12.83 0.12
CA PRO A 102 -4.00 -11.38 0.19
C PRO A 102 -5.39 -10.80 -0.10
N PHE A 103 -6.11 -10.33 0.92
CA PHE A 103 -7.26 -9.46 0.68
C PHE A 103 -6.75 -8.09 0.19
N ILE A 104 -6.64 -7.92 -1.13
CA ILE A 104 -6.79 -6.59 -1.73
C ILE A 104 -8.28 -6.29 -1.66
N HIS A 105 -8.69 -5.40 -0.75
CA HIS A 105 -9.97 -4.74 -0.94
C HIS A 105 -9.70 -3.45 -1.70
N PHE A 106 -10.04 -3.47 -2.98
CA PHE A 106 -10.23 -2.28 -3.78
C PHE A 106 -11.59 -1.72 -3.37
N THR A 107 -11.60 -0.67 -2.56
CA THR A 107 -12.72 0.27 -2.56
C THR A 107 -12.28 1.41 -3.47
N PRO A 108 -12.90 1.59 -4.65
CA PRO A 108 -12.71 2.82 -5.38
C PRO A 108 -13.29 3.94 -4.52
N VAL A 109 -12.46 4.61 -3.72
CA VAL A 109 -12.80 5.95 -3.27
C VAL A 109 -12.47 6.87 -4.44
N ALA A 110 -13.37 6.89 -5.42
CA ALA A 110 -13.53 8.12 -6.16
C ALA A 110 -14.03 9.11 -5.11
N THR A 111 -13.15 9.96 -4.59
CA THR A 111 -13.60 11.24 -4.06
C THR A 111 -14.14 12.00 -5.27
N ILE A 112 -15.35 11.62 -5.72
CA ILE A 112 -16.25 12.58 -6.32
C ILE A 112 -16.56 13.48 -5.12
N MET A 113 -15.83 14.59 -5.00
CA MET A 113 -16.47 15.77 -4.45
C MET A 113 -17.67 15.98 -5.37
N ARG A 114 -18.83 15.41 -5.02
CA ARG A 114 -20.10 15.89 -5.55
C ARG A 114 -20.23 17.28 -4.92
N GLY A 115 -19.62 18.27 -5.57
CA GLY A 115 -20.15 19.62 -5.54
C GLY A 115 -21.64 19.47 -5.86
N GLY A 116 -22.47 19.88 -4.92
CA GLY A 116 -23.89 19.59 -4.92
C GLY A 116 -24.54 19.98 -6.24
N ALA A 117 -25.20 19.01 -6.86
CA ALA A 117 -26.47 19.20 -7.53
C ALA A 117 -27.23 17.88 -7.43
N ALA A 118 -28.35 17.93 -6.70
CA ALA A 118 -29.34 16.87 -6.62
C ALA A 118 -29.94 16.60 -8.02
N PRO A 119 -30.54 15.42 -8.25
CA PRO A 119 -31.03 15.06 -9.57
C PRO A 119 -32.29 15.86 -9.91
N LEU A 120 -32.30 16.52 -11.07
CA LEU A 120 -33.56 16.90 -11.71
C LEU A 120 -34.05 15.69 -12.49
N LEU A 121 -34.94 14.95 -11.84
CA LEU A 121 -35.92 14.10 -12.46
C LEU A 121 -36.96 15.02 -13.13
N MET A 122 -37.11 14.98 -14.45
CA MET A 122 -38.35 15.36 -15.14
C MET A 122 -38.38 14.76 -16.55
N ALA A 123 -39.44 13.98 -16.77
CA ALA A 123 -40.14 13.61 -18.01
C ALA A 123 -39.37 12.93 -19.15
#